data_AF-A0A1Z8N9Y7-F1
#
_entry.id   AF-A0A1Z8N9Y7-F1
#
_cell.length_a   1.000
_cell.length_b   1.000
_cell.length_c   1.000
_cell.angle_alpha   90.00
_cell.angle_beta   90.00
_cell.angle_gamma   90.00
#
_symmetry.space_group_name_H-M   'P 1'
#
loop_
_entity.id
_entity.type
_entity.pdbx_description
1 polymer ?
#
loop_
_entity_poly.entity_id
_entity_poly.type
_entity_poly.pdbx_seq_one_letter_code
_entity_poly.pdbx_strand_id
1 'polypeptide(L)'
;MSFVALNLAEATPVNGLWAELVQRLGLSKAAQACRQALDLQAMRGSEQSVPLLLVETCGVGLVERELLRAETGLPVPEWEGTVLLFSKPRLQLQLMQLQR
;
A
#
# COMPACT_ATOMS: atom_id res chain seq x y z
N MET A 1 6.91 -1.65 18.37
CA MET A 1 6.21 -1.37 17.10
C MET A 1 6.79 -0.06 16.57
N SER A 2 7.47 -0.08 15.43
CA SER A 2 8.01 1.14 14.83
C SER A 2 6.92 1.81 14.00
N PHE A 3 6.66 3.09 14.24
CA PHE A 3 5.73 3.87 13.44
C PHE A 3 6.49 4.54 12.30
N VAL A 4 6.10 4.26 11.06
CA VAL A 4 6.64 4.96 9.89
C VAL A 4 5.71 6.13 9.61
N ALA A 5 6.18 7.35 9.81
CA ALA A 5 5.48 8.54 9.33
C ALA A 5 5.44 8.51 7.79
N LEU A 6 4.24 8.54 7.24
CA LEU A 6 3.96 8.63 5.80
C LEU A 6 3.46 10.05 5.52
N ASN A 7 4.17 10.82 4.72
CA ASN A 7 3.71 12.14 4.28
C ASN A 7 2.72 11.95 3.12
N LEU A 8 1.50 11.49 3.44
CA LEU A 8 0.50 11.15 2.43
C LEU A 8 0.03 12.37 1.63
N ALA A 9 -0.11 13.54 2.27
CA ALA A 9 -0.49 14.78 1.60
C ALA A 9 0.51 15.27 0.53
N GLU A 10 1.79 14.95 0.69
CA GLU A 10 2.84 15.33 -0.26
C GLU A 10 3.05 14.27 -1.35
N ALA A 11 2.39 13.11 -1.23
CA ALA A 11 2.65 11.98 -2.09
C ALA A 11 1.91 12.10 -3.42
N THR A 12 2.65 11.91 -4.52
CA THR A 12 2.10 11.94 -5.87
C THR A 12 1.50 10.58 -6.23
N PRO A 13 0.22 10.52 -6.66
CA PRO A 13 -0.38 9.30 -7.19
C PRO A 13 0.27 8.91 -8.52
N VAL A 14 0.69 7.66 -8.64
CA VAL A 14 1.30 7.08 -9.84
C VAL A 14 0.76 5.69 -10.11
N ASN A 15 0.99 5.18 -11.32
CA ASN A 15 0.57 3.83 -11.73
C ASN A 15 1.74 2.87 -11.97
N GLY A 16 2.98 3.28 -11.68
CA GLY A 16 4.21 2.54 -12.03
C GLY A 16 4.84 1.72 -10.91
N LEU A 17 4.49 1.93 -9.63
CA LEU A 17 5.13 1.29 -8.49
C LEU A 17 5.02 -0.24 -8.51
N TRP A 18 3.88 -0.78 -8.95
CA TRP A 18 3.72 -2.22 -9.08
C TRP A 18 4.68 -2.81 -10.12
N ALA A 19 4.77 -2.19 -11.29
CA ALA A 19 5.66 -2.63 -12.36
C ALA A 19 7.13 -2.62 -11.91
N GLU A 20 7.54 -1.57 -11.20
CA GLU A 20 8.88 -1.45 -10.63
C GLU A 20 9.15 -2.51 -9.56
N LEU A 21 8.19 -2.76 -8.66
CA LEU A 21 8.31 -3.79 -7.64
C LEU A 21 8.49 -5.18 -8.26
N VAL A 22 7.69 -5.48 -9.29
CA VAL A 22 7.79 -6.73 -10.06
C VAL A 22 9.12 -6.84 -10.79
N GLN A 23 9.61 -5.76 -11.42
CA GLN A 23 10.92 -5.77 -12.09
C GLN A 23 12.06 -6.07 -11.11
N ARG A 24 11.96 -5.57 -9.87
CA ARG A 24 13.02 -5.74 -8.87
C ARG A 24 12.97 -7.09 -8.14
N LEU A 25 11.79 -7.60 -7.82
CA LEU A 25 11.62 -8.81 -7.00
C LEU A 25 11.23 -10.06 -7.81
N GLY A 26 10.71 -9.87 -9.02
CA GLY A 26 9.95 -10.88 -9.74
C GLY A 26 8.49 -10.96 -9.27
N LEU A 27 7.59 -11.39 -10.18
CA LEU A 27 6.15 -11.41 -9.96
C LEU A 27 5.72 -12.19 -8.71
N SER A 28 6.28 -13.38 -8.51
CA SER A 28 5.91 -14.26 -7.39
C SER A 28 6.18 -13.60 -6.03
N LYS A 29 7.39 -13.02 -5.85
CA LYS A 29 7.79 -12.36 -4.61
C LYS A 29 7.05 -11.04 -4.39
N ALA A 30 6.83 -10.26 -5.44
CA ALA A 30 6.02 -9.03 -5.35
C ALA A 30 4.58 -9.33 -4.89
N ALA A 31 3.95 -10.35 -5.49
CA ALA A 31 2.62 -10.78 -5.10
C ALA A 31 2.57 -11.36 -3.68
N GLN A 32 3.62 -12.07 -3.25
CA GLN A 32 3.75 -12.54 -1.86
C GLN A 32 3.84 -11.37 -0.86
N ALA A 33 4.59 -10.32 -1.18
CA ALA A 33 4.68 -9.13 -0.32
C ALA A 33 3.32 -8.42 -0.18
N CYS A 34 2.56 -8.29 -1.27
CA CYS A 34 1.18 -7.76 -1.21
C CYS A 34 0.26 -8.65 -0.37
N ARG A 35 0.37 -9.98 -0.48
CA ARG A 35 -0.37 -10.92 0.36
C ARG A 35 -0.04 -10.75 1.84
N GLN A 36 1.23 -10.56 2.19
CA GLN A 36 1.62 -10.29 3.58
C GLN A 36 1.00 -9.00 4.13
N ALA A 37 0.83 -7.97 3.30
CA ALA A 37 0.13 -6.75 3.70
C ALA A 37 -1.37 -7.01 3.95
N LEU A 38 -2.01 -7.80 3.08
CA LEU A 38 -3.41 -8.23 3.25
C LEU A 38 -3.60 -9.11 4.49
N ASP A 39 -2.70 -10.06 4.74
CA ASP A 39 -2.71 -10.91 5.94
C ASP A 39 -2.60 -10.05 7.21
N LEU A 40 -1.77 -9.00 7.19
CA LEU A 40 -1.68 -8.05 8.30
C LEU A 40 -3.02 -7.34 8.56
N GLN A 41 -3.74 -6.92 7.50
CA GLN A 41 -5.08 -6.33 7.64
C GLN A 41 -6.05 -7.34 8.28
N ALA A 42 -6.04 -8.59 7.81
CA ALA A 42 -6.91 -9.63 8.36
C ALA A 42 -6.60 -9.95 9.84
N MET A 43 -5.33 -9.87 10.24
CA MET A 43 -4.90 -10.18 11.61
C MET A 43 -5.07 -9.03 12.60
N ARG A 44 -4.91 -7.77 12.14
CA ARG A 44 -4.74 -6.60 13.02
C ARG A 44 -5.57 -5.39 12.63
N GLY A 45 -6.10 -5.34 11.43
CA GLY A 45 -6.85 -4.22 10.90
C GLY A 45 -8.37 -4.40 11.00
N SER A 46 -9.07 -3.56 10.26
CA SER A 46 -10.51 -3.63 10.04
C SER A 46 -10.84 -3.38 8.57
N GLU A 47 -12.13 -3.37 8.22
CA GLU A 47 -12.61 -2.95 6.90
C GLU A 47 -12.22 -1.49 6.55
N GLN A 48 -12.01 -0.67 7.59
CA GLN A 48 -11.54 0.72 7.47
C GLN A 48 -10.01 0.83 7.33
N SER A 49 -9.26 -0.24 7.56
CA SER A 49 -7.82 -0.23 7.35
C SER A 49 -7.47 -0.57 5.90
N VAL A 50 -6.51 0.13 5.32
CA VAL A 50 -5.93 -0.16 4.01
C VAL A 50 -4.55 -0.78 4.22
N PRO A 51 -4.28 -1.99 3.70
CA PRO A 51 -2.96 -2.59 3.79
C PRO A 51 -1.96 -1.81 2.94
N LEU A 52 -0.80 -1.53 3.55
CA LEU A 52 0.30 -0.77 2.99
C LEU A 52 1.49 -1.69 2.73
N LEU A 53 2.14 -1.51 1.58
CA LEU A 53 3.44 -2.08 1.27
C LEU A 53 4.44 -0.98 0.90
N LEU A 54 5.53 -0.87 1.66
CA LEU A 54 6.66 -0.03 1.33
C LEU A 54 7.44 -0.64 0.17
N VAL A 55 7.49 0.06 -0.95
CA VAL A 55 8.10 -0.43 -2.19
C VAL A 55 9.58 -0.71 -1.96
N GLU A 56 10.31 0.08 -1.18
CA GLU A 56 11.75 -0.09 -1.04
C GLU A 56 12.14 -1.32 -0.22
N THR A 57 11.43 -1.58 0.88
CA THR A 57 11.83 -2.54 1.91
C THR A 57 10.92 -3.76 2.01
N CYS A 58 9.80 -3.77 1.28
CA CYS A 58 8.69 -4.71 1.48
C CYS A 58 8.12 -4.69 2.91
N GLY A 59 8.38 -3.61 3.67
CA GLY A 59 7.76 -3.41 4.97
C GLY A 59 6.25 -3.25 4.81
N VAL A 60 5.48 -3.92 5.67
CA VAL A 60 4.02 -3.91 5.64
C VAL A 60 3.46 -3.06 6.77
N GLY A 61 2.29 -2.47 6.55
CA GLY A 61 1.59 -1.65 7.53
C GLY A 61 0.10 -1.55 7.25
N LEU A 62 -0.58 -0.76 8.08
CA LEU A 62 -1.98 -0.41 7.91
C LEU A 62 -2.12 1.11 7.95
N VAL A 63 -2.98 1.64 7.10
CA VAL A 63 -3.35 3.06 7.06
C VAL A 63 -4.86 3.16 7.16
N GLU A 64 -5.40 4.08 7.95
CA GLU A 64 -6.84 4.29 7.99
C GLU A 64 -7.34 4.85 6.65
N ARG A 65 -8.42 4.28 6.14
CA ARG A 65 -9.00 4.61 4.83
C ARG A 65 -9.45 6.05 4.77
N GLU A 66 -10.08 6.54 5.84
CA GLU A 66 -10.50 7.94 5.94
C GLU A 66 -9.31 8.89 5.93
N LEU A 67 -8.24 8.58 6.68
CA LEU A 67 -6.99 9.34 6.64
C LEU A 67 -6.40 9.38 5.22
N LEU A 68 -6.34 8.22 4.55
CA LEU A 68 -5.81 8.15 3.18
C LEU A 68 -6.64 9.01 2.22
N ARG A 69 -7.97 8.98 2.31
CA ARG A 69 -8.86 9.84 1.52
C ARG A 69 -8.64 11.32 1.82
N ALA A 70 -8.59 11.68 3.10
CA ALA A 70 -8.44 13.06 3.54
C ALA A 70 -7.11 13.67 3.08
N GLU A 71 -6.02 12.93 3.19
CA GLU A 71 -4.67 13.42 2.88
C GLU A 71 -4.40 13.43 1.37
N THR A 72 -4.91 12.46 0.61
CA THR A 72 -4.57 12.32 -0.83
C THR A 72 -5.64 12.84 -1.77
N GLY A 73 -6.88 13.04 -1.30
CA GLY A 73 -8.04 13.33 -2.13
C GLY A 73 -8.47 12.18 -3.06
N LEU A 74 -7.83 11.01 -2.97
CA LEU A 74 -8.10 9.90 -3.87
C LEU A 74 -9.38 9.13 -3.49
N PRO A 75 -10.12 8.60 -4.48
CA PRO A 75 -11.17 7.65 -4.22
C PRO A 75 -10.54 6.33 -3.76
N VAL A 76 -10.51 6.08 -2.45
CA VAL A 76 -10.02 4.81 -1.90
C VAL A 76 -11.16 3.78 -1.92
N PRO A 77 -11.07 2.70 -2.71
CA PRO A 77 -12.18 1.75 -2.87
C PRO A 77 -12.45 0.90 -1.65
N GLU A 78 -13.72 0.59 -1.37
CA GLU A 78 -14.13 -0.16 -0.16
C GLU A 78 -14.09 -1.68 -0.31
N TRP A 79 -13.84 -2.18 -1.52
CA TRP A 79 -13.72 -3.62 -1.75
C TRP A 79 -12.41 -4.21 -1.20
N GLU A 80 -12.48 -5.49 -0.84
CA GLU A 80 -11.34 -6.30 -0.41
C GLU A 80 -10.23 -6.37 -1.47
N GLY A 81 -9.01 -6.67 -1.01
CA GLY A 81 -7.86 -6.88 -1.89
C GLY A 81 -7.19 -5.59 -2.37
N THR A 82 -7.66 -4.43 -1.91
CA THR A 82 -7.01 -3.13 -2.17
C THR A 82 -5.72 -3.04 -1.37
N VAL A 83 -4.60 -2.74 -2.02
CA VAL A 83 -3.28 -2.54 -1.40
C VAL A 83 -2.72 -1.18 -1.81
N LEU A 84 -2.24 -0.42 -0.83
CA LEU A 84 -1.49 0.81 -1.03
C LEU A 84 0.00 0.48 -1.18
N LEU A 85 0.56 0.67 -2.37
CA LEU A 85 2.01 0.72 -2.56
C LEU A 85 2.49 2.14 -2.27
N PHE A 86 3.56 2.25 -1.49
CA PHE A 86 4.14 3.55 -1.14
C PHE A 86 5.66 3.53 -1.30
N SER A 87 6.17 4.51 -2.06
CA SER A 87 7.60 4.81 -2.11
C SER A 87 7.87 6.02 -1.23
N LYS A 88 8.47 5.78 -0.06
CA LYS A 88 8.83 6.87 0.86
C LYS A 88 9.88 7.84 0.31
N PRO A 89 11.01 7.38 -0.29
CA PRO A 89 12.04 8.31 -0.77
C PRO A 89 11.57 9.14 -1.97
N ARG A 90 10.58 8.66 -2.74
CA ARG A 90 10.06 9.39 -3.90
C ARG A 90 8.75 10.14 -3.62
N LEU A 91 8.17 9.96 -2.42
CA LEU A 91 6.82 10.44 -2.08
C LEU A 91 5.83 10.10 -3.20
N GLN A 92 5.76 8.81 -3.53
CA GLN A 92 4.85 8.30 -4.54
C GLN A 92 3.96 7.23 -3.94
N LEU A 93 2.73 7.17 -4.42
CA LEU A 93 1.79 6.14 -4.02
C LEU A 93 1.06 5.55 -5.22
N GLN A 94 0.61 4.31 -5.06
CA GLN A 94 -0.24 3.64 -6.02
C GLN A 94 -1.25 2.78 -5.25
N LEU A 95 -2.53 3.00 -5.51
CA LEU A 95 -3.58 2.07 -5.10
C LEU A 95 -3.72 1.00 -6.18
N MET A 96 -3.70 -0.26 -5.77
CA MET A 96 -3.95 -1.38 -6.65
C MET A 96 -4.92 -2.37 -6.02
N GLN A 97 -5.61 -3.13 -6.86
CA GLN A 97 -6.37 -4.29 -6.42
C GLN A 97 -5.56 -5.54 -6.77
N LEU A 98 -5.26 -6.36 -5.77
CA LEU A 98 -4.69 -7.67 -6.02
C LEU A 98 -5.83 -8.61 -6.45
N GLN A 99 -5.82 -9.03 -7.71
CA GLN A 99 -6.74 -10.07 -8.16
C GLN A 99 -6.38 -11.38 -7.46
N ARG A 100 -7.39 -12.04 -6.88
CA ARG A 100 -7.24 -13.34 -6.22
C ARG A 100 -6.81 -14.42 -7.20
#